data_AF-A0A9X8G754-F1
#
_entry.id   AF-A0A9X8G754-F1
#
_cell.length_a   1.000
_cell.length_b   1.000
_cell.length_c   1.000
_cell.angle_alpha   90.00
_cell.angle_beta   90.00
_cell.angle_gamma   90.00
#
_symmetry.space_group_name_H-M   'P 1'
#
loop_
_entity.id
_entity.type
_entity.pdbx_description
1 polymer ?
#
loop_
_entity_poly.entity_id
_entity_poly.type
_entity_poly.pdbx_seq_one_letter_code
_entity_poly.pdbx_strand_id
1 'polypeptide(L)'
;MIQLTVKGQPSHIRHLAHDPEYLFAIEFHDLTKQTTYINKEKCSVKVTTLVHAEQWNRLLQMIAEGGDTLAEANEIILEGKMEHTPEEVYTFAPIHIMYRSHSQQKQEEIESEVHEKKSKRVASNTKPTVSKRVEQLHAKYDGVCQKCGQRCDKRVVSIKKIQSKMGIVCPDCKNGTTFLITEVKDQLQQELLQQNLFSREQEILSYFQNFCSQFALVKHEETYRIYWSWETKQIYRKVYVSNEGTIYKVKLNAGGICIPSKFTTHITIKENTFRVFHPTTEMRMDRIRALSDAQKASIGEEEIEKQIQYYKDKKEFSEKIIVKQAENSKRYQVLSGFTAYQAAKKIKPKHIYD
;
A
#
# COMPACT_ATOMS: atom_id res chain seq x y z
N MET A 1 -16.26 13.97 24.61
CA MET A 1 -15.03 14.28 23.88
C MET A 1 -15.32 14.24 22.39
N ILE A 2 -15.10 15.36 21.73
CA ILE A 2 -15.40 15.58 20.32
C ILE A 2 -14.07 15.65 19.56
N GLN A 3 -13.96 14.94 18.44
CA GLN A 3 -12.83 15.05 17.52
C GLN A 3 -13.14 16.11 16.48
N LEU A 4 -12.31 17.14 16.39
CA LEU A 4 -12.47 18.23 15.43
C LEU A 4 -11.31 18.22 14.44
N THR A 5 -11.64 18.32 13.16
CA THR A 5 -10.67 18.44 12.08
C THR A 5 -11.06 19.62 11.21
N VAL A 6 -10.16 20.58 11.03
CA VAL A 6 -10.33 21.65 10.05
C VAL A 6 -9.33 21.47 8.92
N LYS A 7 -9.78 21.67 7.69
CA LYS A 7 -8.97 21.57 6.46
C LYS A 7 -9.17 22.83 5.63
N GLY A 8 -8.11 23.36 5.06
CA GLY A 8 -8.20 24.43 4.06
C GLY A 8 -7.14 25.50 4.24
N GLN A 9 -7.38 26.67 3.62
CA GLN A 9 -6.53 27.83 3.76
C GLN A 9 -6.98 28.67 4.96
N PRO A 10 -6.08 29.08 5.86
CA PRO A 10 -6.45 29.96 6.95
C PRO A 10 -6.84 31.34 6.42
N SER A 11 -7.88 31.91 7.01
CA SER A 11 -8.31 33.28 6.75
C SER A 11 -7.34 34.30 7.36
N HIS A 12 -6.82 34.04 8.57
CA HIS A 12 -5.84 34.88 9.23
C HIS A 12 -4.89 34.04 10.09
N ILE A 13 -3.69 34.58 10.31
CA ILE A 13 -2.71 34.03 11.26
C ILE A 13 -2.30 35.19 12.17
N ARG A 14 -2.54 35.04 13.47
CA ARG A 14 -2.25 36.07 14.47
C ARG A 14 -1.15 35.60 15.40
N HIS A 15 -0.12 36.42 15.56
CA HIS A 15 0.92 36.18 16.55
C HIS A 15 0.40 36.50 17.96
N LEU A 16 0.58 35.58 18.90
CA LEU A 16 0.15 35.70 20.28
C LEU A 16 1.32 36.14 21.17
N ALA A 17 1.77 37.38 20.99
CA ALA A 17 3.01 37.90 21.59
C ALA A 17 3.09 37.86 23.15
N HIS A 18 1.96 37.66 23.82
CA HIS A 18 1.86 37.65 25.29
C HIS A 18 1.29 36.35 25.85
N ASP A 19 1.08 35.33 25.00
CA ASP A 19 0.64 34.01 25.46
C ASP A 19 1.86 33.15 25.80
N PRO A 20 1.94 32.58 27.02
CA PRO A 20 3.10 31.81 27.46
C PRO A 20 3.20 30.42 26.84
N GLU A 21 2.13 29.93 26.20
CA GLU A 21 1.98 28.54 25.76
C GLU A 21 1.87 28.42 24.23
N TYR A 22 1.13 29.31 23.59
CA TYR A 22 0.83 29.28 22.15
C TYR A 22 1.49 30.44 21.42
N LEU A 23 2.09 30.17 20.26
CA LEU A 23 2.79 31.17 19.46
C LEU A 23 1.85 31.87 18.47
N PHE A 24 0.96 31.10 17.83
CA PHE A 24 0.06 31.61 16.80
C PHE A 24 -1.38 31.11 17.01
N ALA A 25 -2.35 31.98 16.74
CA ALA A 25 -3.73 31.61 16.47
C ALA A 25 -3.95 31.59 14.95
N ILE A 26 -4.38 30.45 14.42
CA ILE A 26 -4.71 30.28 13.00
C ILE A 26 -6.23 30.24 12.87
N GLU A 27 -6.80 31.21 12.15
CA GLU A 27 -8.24 31.42 12.03
C GLU A 27 -8.75 30.84 10.69
N PHE A 28 -9.68 29.90 10.77
CA PHE A 28 -10.45 29.35 9.67
C PHE A 28 -11.88 29.88 9.80
N HIS A 29 -12.10 31.12 9.35
CA HIS A 29 -13.41 31.77 9.42
C HIS A 29 -14.07 31.96 8.04
N ASP A 30 -13.32 31.72 6.96
CA ASP A 30 -13.85 31.72 5.59
C ASP A 30 -14.36 30.33 5.22
N LEU A 31 -15.66 30.11 5.44
CA LEU A 31 -16.34 28.85 5.18
C LEU A 31 -16.26 28.38 3.72
N THR A 32 -15.92 29.26 2.78
CA THR A 32 -15.75 28.90 1.36
C THR A 32 -14.40 28.28 1.05
N LYS A 33 -13.38 28.53 1.89
CA LYS A 33 -11.99 28.07 1.73
C LYS A 33 -11.59 26.96 2.70
N GLN A 34 -12.55 26.48 3.49
CA GLN A 34 -12.30 25.47 4.50
C GLN A 34 -13.39 24.41 4.55
N THR A 35 -13.05 23.28 5.14
CA THR A 35 -14.01 22.25 5.52
C THR A 35 -13.70 21.79 6.93
N THR A 36 -14.72 21.83 7.79
CA THR A 36 -14.63 21.36 9.17
C THR A 36 -15.38 20.04 9.33
N TYR A 37 -14.80 19.14 10.10
CA TYR A 37 -15.40 17.87 10.50
C TYR A 37 -15.47 17.77 12.01
N ILE A 38 -16.63 17.38 12.52
CA ILE A 38 -16.89 17.10 13.93
C ILE A 38 -17.31 15.64 14.02
N ASN A 39 -16.55 14.80 14.70
CA ASN A 39 -16.81 13.35 14.80
C ASN A 39 -17.07 12.68 13.43
N LYS A 40 -16.35 13.13 12.38
CA LYS A 40 -16.46 12.69 10.98
C LYS A 40 -17.66 13.24 10.20
N GLU A 41 -18.52 14.05 10.82
CA GLU A 41 -19.59 14.75 10.13
C GLU A 41 -19.11 16.12 9.64
N LYS A 42 -19.43 16.48 8.40
CA LYS A 42 -19.06 17.77 7.82
C LYS A 42 -19.95 18.86 8.43
N CYS A 43 -19.33 19.87 9.04
CA CYS A 43 -20.02 20.98 9.68
C CYS A 43 -19.53 22.32 9.12
N SER A 44 -20.43 23.29 9.00
CA SER A 44 -20.11 24.63 8.52
C SER A 44 -19.95 25.59 9.70
N VAL A 45 -18.78 25.53 10.35
CA VAL A 45 -18.49 26.30 11.58
C VAL A 45 -17.13 26.99 11.47
N LYS A 46 -17.01 28.15 12.14
CA LYS A 46 -15.75 28.88 12.27
C LYS A 46 -14.86 28.18 13.28
N VAL A 47 -13.56 28.16 13.01
CA VAL A 47 -12.58 27.45 13.83
C VAL A 47 -11.35 28.34 14.02
N THR A 48 -10.83 28.37 15.24
CA THR A 48 -9.55 28.99 15.57
C THR A 48 -8.66 27.93 16.21
N THR A 49 -7.43 27.77 15.72
CA THR A 49 -6.49 26.80 16.30
C THR A 49 -5.34 27.51 16.97
N LEU A 50 -4.98 27.09 18.18
CA LEU A 50 -3.86 27.64 18.94
C LEU A 50 -2.64 26.73 18.75
N VAL A 51 -1.54 27.26 18.24
CA VAL A 51 -0.40 26.46 17.77
C VAL A 51 0.85 26.80 18.57
N HIS A 52 1.53 25.78 19.10
CA HIS A 52 2.81 25.93 19.79
C HIS A 52 3.95 26.23 18.80
N ALA A 53 5.06 26.78 19.30
CA ALA A 53 6.22 27.11 18.47
C ALA A 53 6.78 25.92 17.67
N GLU A 54 6.88 24.74 18.28
CA GLU A 54 7.37 23.52 17.62
C GLU A 54 6.45 23.07 16.49
N GLN A 55 5.14 23.11 16.74
CA GLN A 55 4.10 22.77 15.78
C GLN A 55 4.08 23.73 14.59
N TRP A 56 4.29 25.02 14.86
CA TRP A 56 4.42 26.05 13.84
C TRP A 56 5.63 25.81 12.92
N ASN A 57 6.80 25.54 13.50
CA ASN A 57 8.01 25.23 12.74
C ASN A 57 7.83 23.97 11.89
N ARG A 58 7.17 22.93 12.43
CA ARG A 58 6.86 21.71 11.68
C ARG A 58 5.93 21.98 10.50
N LEU A 59 4.93 22.84 10.68
CA LEU A 59 4.03 23.25 9.60
C LEU A 59 4.80 23.97 8.48
N LEU A 60 5.65 24.94 8.83
CA LEU A 60 6.48 25.66 7.84
C LEU A 60 7.41 24.71 7.08
N GLN A 61 8.01 23.74 7.77
CA GLN A 61 8.85 22.73 7.15
C GLN A 61 8.07 21.88 6.13
N MET A 62 6.88 21.39 6.50
CA MET A 62 6.04 20.61 5.58
C MET A 62 5.60 21.42 4.36
N ILE A 63 5.31 22.71 4.53
CA ILE A 63 4.97 23.63 3.43
C ILE A 63 6.16 23.77 2.47
N ALA A 64 7.36 24.03 3.01
CA ALA A 64 8.58 24.16 2.23
C ALA A 64 8.98 22.86 1.51
N GLU A 65 8.87 21.70 2.18
CA GLU A 65 9.09 20.38 1.58
C GLU A 65 8.10 20.09 0.44
N GLY A 66 6.87 20.61 0.55
CA GLY A 66 5.86 20.55 -0.51
C GLY A 66 6.16 21.42 -1.74
N GLY A 67 7.16 22.32 -1.64
CA GLY A 67 7.51 23.31 -2.66
C GLY A 67 6.65 24.58 -2.62
N ASP A 68 5.85 24.76 -1.57
CA ASP A 68 4.91 25.88 -1.44
C ASP A 68 5.45 26.93 -0.46
N THR A 69 4.83 28.11 -0.43
CA THR A 69 5.08 29.14 0.59
C THR A 69 3.89 29.24 1.53
N LEU A 70 4.05 29.83 2.72
CA LEU A 70 2.92 30.02 3.65
C LEU A 70 1.78 30.84 3.02
N ALA A 71 2.11 31.83 2.18
CA ALA A 71 1.14 32.66 1.48
C ALA A 71 0.36 31.88 0.41
N GLU A 72 1.02 30.90 -0.22
CA GLU A 72 0.49 30.05 -1.29
C GLU A 72 0.18 28.63 -0.79
N ALA A 73 0.02 28.46 0.52
CA ALA A 73 -0.22 27.15 1.11
C ALA A 73 -1.57 26.62 0.64
N ASN A 74 -1.58 25.38 0.15
CA ASN A 74 -2.73 24.76 -0.46
C ASN A 74 -3.79 24.34 0.58
N GLU A 75 -3.55 23.26 1.33
CA GLU A 75 -4.50 22.75 2.31
C GLU A 75 -3.78 22.38 3.62
N ILE A 76 -4.01 23.19 4.65
CA ILE A 76 -3.54 22.92 6.01
C ILE A 76 -4.61 22.09 6.72
N ILE A 77 -4.20 21.02 7.38
CA ILE A 77 -5.10 20.09 8.07
C ILE A 77 -4.71 20.03 9.55
N LEU A 78 -5.64 20.44 10.41
CA LEU A 78 -5.43 20.50 11.85
C LEU A 78 -6.47 19.66 12.55
N GLU A 79 -6.02 18.76 13.41
CA GLU A 79 -6.88 17.83 14.14
C GLU A 79 -6.61 17.92 15.64
N GLY A 80 -7.68 17.98 16.42
CA GLY A 80 -7.61 17.98 17.88
C GLY A 80 -8.86 17.42 18.53
N LYS A 81 -8.86 17.47 19.87
CA LYS A 81 -9.96 16.97 20.69
C LYS A 81 -10.42 18.08 21.64
N MET A 82 -11.73 18.17 21.83
CA MET A 82 -12.37 19.09 22.76
C MET A 82 -13.33 18.38 23.68
N GLU A 83 -13.55 18.93 24.87
CA GLU A 83 -14.47 18.36 25.86
C GLU A 83 -15.86 19.01 25.84
N HIS A 84 -16.04 20.12 25.12
CA HIS A 84 -17.17 21.05 25.26
C HIS A 84 -18.14 21.03 24.06
N THR A 85 -19.37 21.50 24.26
CA THR A 85 -20.49 21.60 23.30
C THR A 85 -20.36 22.76 22.30
N PRO A 86 -21.20 22.83 21.23
CA PRO A 86 -21.04 23.79 20.14
C PRO A 86 -21.03 25.27 20.54
N GLU A 87 -20.05 26.01 20.03
CA GLU A 87 -19.99 27.48 20.06
C GLU A 87 -20.05 28.03 18.63
N GLU A 88 -20.31 29.33 18.48
CA GLU A 88 -20.26 30.02 17.16
C GLU A 88 -18.87 29.94 16.51
N VAL A 89 -17.82 29.85 17.34
CA VAL A 89 -16.43 29.66 16.93
C VAL A 89 -15.80 28.59 17.81
N TYR A 90 -15.30 27.51 17.22
CA TYR A 90 -14.59 26.47 17.96
C TYR A 90 -13.12 26.83 18.10
N THR A 91 -12.62 26.84 19.33
CA THR A 91 -11.19 27.06 19.59
C THR A 91 -10.54 25.80 20.16
N PHE A 92 -9.43 25.34 19.57
CA PHE A 92 -8.71 24.17 20.08
C PHE A 92 -7.21 24.20 19.80
N ALA A 93 -6.42 23.49 20.61
CA ALA A 93 -5.02 23.20 20.33
C ALA A 93 -4.92 21.89 19.51
N PRO A 94 -4.29 21.90 18.32
CA PRO A 94 -4.20 20.71 17.49
C PRO A 94 -3.24 19.69 18.11
N ILE A 95 -3.62 18.42 18.05
CA ILE A 95 -2.77 17.28 18.40
C ILE A 95 -1.98 16.83 17.16
N HIS A 96 -2.58 16.96 15.98
CA HIS A 96 -1.95 16.64 14.70
C HIS A 96 -2.05 17.82 13.73
N ILE A 97 -0.93 18.09 13.07
CA ILE A 97 -0.81 19.07 12.00
C ILE A 97 -0.27 18.35 10.78
N MET A 98 -0.96 18.49 9.67
CA MET A 98 -0.60 17.95 8.38
C MET A 98 -0.75 19.03 7.32
N TYR A 99 -0.02 18.87 6.22
CA TYR A 99 -0.10 19.75 5.07
C TYR A 99 -0.23 18.91 3.81
N ARG A 100 -1.15 19.30 2.92
CA ARG A 100 -1.32 18.71 1.60
C ARG A 100 -0.92 19.74 0.54
N SER A 101 0.23 19.54 -0.07
CA SER A 101 0.80 20.48 -1.05
C SER A 101 0.02 20.50 -2.37
N HIS A 102 0.23 21.55 -3.16
CA HIS A 102 -0.30 21.59 -4.54
C HIS A 102 0.24 20.44 -5.40
N SER A 103 1.50 20.04 -5.17
CA SER A 103 2.13 18.91 -5.85
C SER A 103 1.45 17.58 -5.50
N GLN A 104 1.15 17.35 -4.22
CA GLN A 104 0.42 16.17 -3.76
C GLN A 104 -1.02 16.14 -4.28
N GLN A 105 -1.73 17.27 -4.24
CA GLN A 105 -3.08 17.36 -4.78
C GLN A 105 -3.11 17.06 -6.28
N LYS A 106 -2.19 17.64 -7.08
CA LYS A 106 -2.10 17.35 -8.52
C LYS A 106 -1.82 15.88 -8.77
N GLN A 107 -0.95 15.25 -7.98
CA GLN A 107 -0.67 13.83 -8.09
C GLN A 107 -1.91 12.99 -7.77
N GLU A 108 -2.65 13.32 -6.70
CA GLU A 108 -3.90 12.64 -6.34
C GLU A 108 -5.01 12.85 -7.38
N GLU A 109 -5.12 14.04 -7.99
CA GLU A 109 -6.05 14.32 -9.09
C GLU A 109 -5.68 13.51 -10.33
N ILE A 110 -4.39 13.43 -10.68
CA ILE A 110 -3.89 12.57 -11.77
C ILE A 110 -4.19 11.10 -11.45
N GLU A 111 -3.95 10.64 -10.23
CA GLU A 111 -4.22 9.27 -9.80
C GLU A 111 -5.73 8.96 -9.82
N SER A 112 -6.56 9.91 -9.38
CA SER A 112 -8.02 9.83 -9.36
C SER A 112 -8.59 9.83 -10.78
N GLU A 113 -8.11 10.70 -11.66
CA GLU A 113 -8.46 10.69 -13.09
C GLU A 113 -8.02 9.40 -13.77
N VAL A 114 -6.84 8.88 -13.43
CA VAL A 114 -6.38 7.57 -13.91
C VAL A 114 -7.28 6.45 -13.36
N HIS A 115 -7.79 6.57 -12.14
CA HIS A 115 -8.72 5.63 -11.52
C HIS A 115 -10.14 5.71 -12.14
N GLU A 116 -10.63 6.91 -12.46
CA GLU A 116 -11.92 7.14 -13.12
C GLU A 116 -11.87 6.76 -14.61
N LYS A 117 -10.79 7.10 -15.32
CA LYS A 117 -10.49 6.60 -16.68
C LYS A 117 -10.33 5.08 -16.67
N LYS A 118 -9.83 4.46 -15.60
CA LYS A 118 -9.83 3.01 -15.41
C LYS A 118 -11.23 2.47 -15.13
N SER A 119 -12.06 3.12 -14.31
CA SER A 119 -13.45 2.73 -14.05
C SER A 119 -14.30 2.74 -15.34
N LYS A 120 -14.20 3.80 -16.16
CA LYS A 120 -14.84 3.84 -17.49
C LYS A 120 -14.21 2.87 -18.49
N ARG A 121 -12.90 2.54 -18.38
CA ARG A 121 -12.25 1.48 -19.18
C ARG A 121 -12.58 0.06 -18.72
N VAL A 122 -13.04 -0.17 -17.50
CA VAL A 122 -13.49 -1.51 -17.07
C VAL A 122 -14.79 -1.92 -17.77
N ALA A 123 -15.55 -0.96 -18.32
CA ALA A 123 -16.65 -1.23 -19.26
C ALA A 123 -16.21 -1.42 -20.73
N SER A 124 -14.94 -1.21 -21.08
CA SER A 124 -14.42 -1.48 -22.43
C SER A 124 -13.17 -2.36 -22.37
N ASN A 125 -13.38 -3.66 -22.58
CA ASN A 125 -12.35 -4.68 -22.79
C ASN A 125 -11.51 -4.42 -24.05
N THR A 126 -10.71 -3.36 -24.07
CA THR A 126 -9.75 -3.10 -25.15
C THR A 126 -8.35 -3.00 -24.56
N LYS A 127 -7.59 -4.09 -24.71
CA LYS A 127 -6.16 -4.15 -24.39
C LYS A 127 -5.45 -2.99 -25.10
N PRO A 128 -4.51 -2.28 -24.44
CA PRO A 128 -3.72 -1.25 -25.11
C PRO A 128 -3.00 -1.86 -26.30
N THR A 129 -3.33 -1.37 -27.50
CA THR A 129 -2.84 -1.92 -28.76
C THR A 129 -1.41 -1.43 -28.99
N VAL A 130 -0.45 -2.34 -28.85
CA VAL A 130 0.94 -2.06 -29.23
C VAL A 130 0.98 -1.91 -30.76
N SER A 131 1.69 -0.89 -31.26
CA SER A 131 1.86 -0.68 -32.69
C SER A 131 2.47 -1.92 -33.34
N LYS A 132 1.91 -2.38 -34.47
CA LYS A 132 2.44 -3.52 -35.25
C LYS A 132 3.94 -3.36 -35.56
N ARG A 133 4.40 -2.13 -35.77
CA ARG A 133 5.81 -1.84 -36.03
C ARG A 133 6.70 -2.10 -34.82
N VAL A 134 6.20 -1.80 -33.61
CA VAL A 134 6.89 -2.13 -32.36
C VAL A 134 6.96 -3.65 -32.19
N GLU A 135 5.87 -4.37 -32.47
CA GLU A 135 5.85 -5.83 -32.37
C GLU A 135 6.84 -6.51 -33.33
N GLN A 136 6.90 -6.06 -34.58
CA GLN A 136 7.83 -6.57 -35.58
C GLN A 136 9.29 -6.33 -35.18
N LEU A 137 9.63 -5.11 -34.74
CA LEU A 137 10.99 -4.79 -34.32
C LEU A 137 11.34 -5.51 -33.01
N HIS A 138 10.39 -5.63 -32.09
CA HIS A 138 10.57 -6.36 -30.85
C HIS A 138 10.84 -7.85 -31.10
N ALA A 139 10.10 -8.50 -31.99
CA ALA A 139 10.36 -9.87 -32.41
C ALA A 139 11.71 -10.01 -33.11
N LYS A 140 12.04 -9.09 -34.03
CA LYS A 140 13.32 -9.09 -34.76
C LYS A 140 14.53 -8.97 -33.84
N TYR A 141 14.41 -8.18 -32.78
CA TYR A 141 15.50 -7.87 -31.84
C TYR A 141 15.37 -8.62 -30.51
N ASP A 142 14.44 -9.58 -30.43
CA ASP A 142 14.19 -10.37 -29.22
C ASP A 142 13.97 -9.53 -27.94
N GLY A 143 13.34 -8.36 -28.11
CA GLY A 143 13.10 -7.39 -27.06
C GLY A 143 14.34 -6.69 -26.50
N VAL A 144 15.51 -6.86 -27.12
CA VAL A 144 16.78 -6.28 -26.68
C VAL A 144 16.91 -4.83 -27.15
N CYS A 145 17.17 -3.93 -26.20
CA CYS A 145 17.49 -2.53 -26.46
C CYS A 145 18.78 -2.43 -27.28
N GLN A 146 18.71 -1.78 -28.43
CA GLN A 146 19.83 -1.67 -29.37
C GLN A 146 20.90 -0.65 -28.96
N LYS A 147 20.78 -0.07 -27.76
CA LYS A 147 21.75 0.87 -27.20
C LYS A 147 22.50 0.30 -25.99
N CYS A 148 21.80 -0.36 -25.07
CA CYS A 148 22.39 -0.85 -23.82
C CYS A 148 22.28 -2.35 -23.60
N GLY A 149 21.62 -3.10 -24.51
CA GLY A 149 21.45 -4.55 -24.35
C GLY A 149 20.36 -4.98 -23.35
N GLN A 150 19.73 -4.06 -22.62
CA GLN A 150 18.64 -4.38 -21.71
C GLN A 150 17.47 -5.05 -22.45
N ARG A 151 16.96 -6.16 -21.92
CA ARG A 151 15.72 -6.78 -22.42
C ARG A 151 14.50 -6.02 -21.90
N CYS A 152 13.53 -5.76 -22.76
CA CYS A 152 12.34 -4.96 -22.45
C CYS A 152 11.10 -5.57 -23.09
N ASP A 153 9.93 -5.40 -22.46
CA ASP A 153 8.65 -5.75 -23.08
C ASP A 153 8.27 -4.75 -24.20
N LYS A 154 7.52 -5.23 -25.19
CA LYS A 154 7.05 -4.41 -26.32
C LYS A 154 6.23 -3.18 -25.89
N ARG A 155 5.66 -3.18 -24.68
CA ARG A 155 4.87 -2.06 -24.15
C ARG A 155 5.73 -0.93 -23.57
N VAL A 156 7.01 -1.17 -23.27
CA VAL A 156 7.87 -0.16 -22.62
C VAL A 156 8.93 0.42 -23.55
N VAL A 157 9.13 -0.18 -24.73
CA VAL A 157 10.14 0.28 -25.69
C VAL A 157 9.62 1.39 -26.59
N SER A 158 10.53 2.22 -27.06
CA SER A 158 10.27 3.21 -28.12
C SER A 158 11.07 2.87 -29.38
N ILE A 159 10.58 3.28 -30.54
CA ILE A 159 11.31 3.11 -31.81
C ILE A 159 12.21 4.33 -32.04
N LYS A 160 13.48 4.11 -32.36
CA LYS A 160 14.44 5.18 -32.71
C LYS A 160 15.31 4.76 -33.90
N LYS A 161 15.76 5.73 -34.70
CA LYS A 161 16.72 5.49 -35.77
C LYS A 161 18.14 5.43 -35.17
N ILE A 162 18.86 4.34 -35.42
CA ILE A 162 20.21 4.05 -34.93
C ILE A 162 21.05 3.63 -36.14
N GLN A 163 22.12 4.39 -36.45
CA GLN A 163 23.05 4.09 -37.56
C GLN A 163 22.30 3.69 -38.86
N SER A 164 21.33 4.52 -39.25
CA SER A 164 20.50 4.35 -40.45
C SER A 164 19.46 3.21 -40.44
N LYS A 165 19.33 2.43 -39.36
CA LYS A 165 18.29 1.40 -39.18
C LYS A 165 17.31 1.79 -38.07
N MET A 166 16.08 1.30 -38.12
CA MET A 166 15.12 1.48 -37.03
C MET A 166 15.33 0.38 -35.99
N GLY A 167 15.50 0.78 -34.73
CA GLY A 167 15.66 -0.13 -33.59
C GLY A 167 14.69 0.19 -32.47
N ILE A 168 14.61 -0.72 -31.50
CA ILE A 168 13.92 -0.48 -30.22
C ILE A 168 14.92 0.01 -29.18
N VAL A 169 14.49 0.97 -28.37
CA VAL A 169 15.26 1.52 -27.25
C VAL A 169 14.45 1.48 -25.96
N CYS A 170 15.12 1.16 -24.84
CA CYS A 170 14.52 1.20 -23.52
C CYS A 170 14.23 2.64 -23.07
N PRO A 171 13.41 2.83 -22.01
CA PRO A 171 13.14 4.15 -21.45
C PRO A 171 14.41 4.93 -21.07
N ASP A 172 15.39 4.28 -20.44
CA ASP A 172 16.61 4.95 -20.00
C ASP A 172 17.44 5.46 -21.19
N CYS A 173 17.64 4.62 -22.21
CA CYS A 173 18.34 5.00 -23.44
C CYS A 173 17.60 6.04 -24.30
N LYS A 174 16.28 6.14 -24.13
CA LYS A 174 15.46 7.20 -24.75
C LYS A 174 15.72 8.53 -24.04
N ASN A 175 15.77 8.50 -22.72
CA ASN A 175 15.96 9.67 -21.85
C ASN A 175 17.44 10.06 -21.68
N GLY A 176 18.38 9.23 -22.15
CA GLY A 176 19.82 9.48 -21.99
C GLY A 176 20.32 9.19 -20.58
N THR A 177 19.60 8.38 -19.81
CA THR A 177 19.95 8.00 -18.43
C THR A 177 20.58 6.62 -18.38
N THR A 178 21.37 6.38 -17.34
CA THR A 178 21.87 5.05 -16.96
C THR A 178 21.17 4.65 -15.69
N PHE A 179 20.56 3.45 -15.68
CA PHE A 179 19.88 2.93 -14.52
C PHE A 179 20.76 1.93 -13.78
N LEU A 180 20.87 2.09 -12.46
CA LEU A 180 21.60 1.19 -11.57
C LEU A 180 20.75 0.91 -10.33
N ILE A 181 20.91 -0.28 -9.76
CA ILE A 181 20.39 -0.58 -8.44
C ILE A 181 21.37 0.01 -7.44
N THR A 182 20.86 0.90 -6.59
CA THR A 182 21.67 1.62 -5.60
C THR A 182 21.55 0.96 -4.23
N GLU A 183 20.37 0.47 -3.90
CA GLU A 183 20.10 -0.10 -2.59
C GLU A 183 18.95 -1.12 -2.63
N VAL A 184 18.91 -1.94 -1.59
CA VAL A 184 17.76 -2.78 -1.26
C VAL A 184 17.25 -2.31 0.08
N LYS A 185 15.96 -2.04 0.22
CA LYS A 185 15.39 -1.52 1.45
C LYS A 185 15.75 -2.45 2.63
N ASP A 186 16.27 -1.90 3.73
CA ASP A 186 16.78 -2.68 4.88
C ASP A 186 15.80 -3.74 5.37
N GLN A 187 14.53 -3.37 5.49
CA GLN A 187 13.49 -4.30 5.90
C GLN A 187 13.38 -5.52 4.96
N LEU A 188 13.46 -5.28 3.65
CA LEU A 188 13.46 -6.36 2.67
C LEU A 188 14.75 -7.18 2.78
N GLN A 189 15.91 -6.55 2.96
CA GLN A 189 17.17 -7.26 3.16
C GLN A 189 17.08 -8.24 4.34
N GLN A 190 16.60 -7.77 5.50
CA GLN A 190 16.43 -8.60 6.69
C GLN A 190 15.44 -9.74 6.45
N GLU A 191 14.34 -9.50 5.73
CA GLU A 191 13.36 -10.53 5.37
C GLU A 191 13.96 -11.61 4.46
N LEU A 192 14.83 -11.21 3.52
CA LEU A 192 15.51 -12.13 2.61
C LEU A 192 16.54 -13.02 3.31
N LEU A 193 17.29 -12.45 4.27
CA LEU A 193 18.22 -13.20 5.12
C LEU A 193 17.49 -14.16 6.06
N GLN A 194 16.41 -13.71 6.72
CA GLN A 194 15.62 -14.56 7.62
C GLN A 194 15.00 -15.77 6.93
N GLN A 195 14.74 -15.68 5.61
CA GLN A 195 14.23 -16.78 4.81
C GLN A 195 15.34 -17.71 4.28
N ASN A 196 16.60 -17.49 4.66
CA ASN A 196 17.78 -18.20 4.17
C ASN A 196 17.89 -18.18 2.64
N LEU A 197 17.41 -17.10 1.99
CA LEU A 197 17.54 -16.92 0.54
C LEU A 197 18.91 -16.34 0.16
N PHE A 198 19.56 -15.67 1.11
CA PHE A 198 20.93 -15.16 1.01
C PHE A 198 21.67 -15.42 2.31
N SER A 199 23.00 -15.54 2.22
CA SER A 199 23.84 -15.71 3.40
C SER A 199 24.36 -14.38 3.95
N ARG A 200 24.53 -13.36 3.09
CA ARG A 200 25.07 -12.05 3.46
C ARG A 200 24.36 -10.92 2.73
N GLU A 201 24.26 -9.75 3.37
CA GLU A 201 23.64 -8.54 2.78
C GLU A 201 24.31 -8.12 1.47
N GLN A 202 25.65 -8.23 1.40
CA GLN A 202 26.46 -7.87 0.24
C GLN A 202 26.09 -8.66 -1.03
N GLU A 203 25.60 -9.89 -0.86
CA GLU A 203 25.17 -10.76 -1.97
C GLU A 203 23.84 -10.29 -2.57
N ILE A 204 22.98 -9.66 -1.77
CA ILE A 204 21.62 -9.28 -2.14
C ILE A 204 21.63 -8.20 -3.22
N LEU A 205 22.40 -7.12 -3.02
CA LEU A 205 22.50 -6.02 -3.97
C LEU A 205 23.08 -6.51 -5.31
N SER A 206 24.17 -7.28 -5.26
CA SER A 206 24.84 -7.85 -6.43
C SER A 206 23.91 -8.77 -7.21
N TYR A 207 23.15 -9.62 -6.51
CA TYR A 207 22.16 -10.50 -7.12
C TYR A 207 21.11 -9.70 -7.89
N PHE A 208 20.53 -8.67 -7.29
CA PHE A 208 19.46 -7.93 -7.96
C PHE A 208 19.97 -7.01 -9.07
N GLN A 209 21.19 -6.49 -8.95
CA GLN A 209 21.85 -5.79 -10.06
C GLN A 209 21.95 -6.71 -11.28
N ASN A 210 22.39 -7.96 -11.08
CA ASN A 210 22.46 -8.96 -12.13
C ASN A 210 21.07 -9.41 -12.62
N PHE A 211 20.10 -9.55 -11.72
CA PHE A 211 18.73 -9.89 -12.09
C PHE A 211 18.14 -8.84 -13.05
N CYS A 212 18.28 -7.56 -12.73
CA CYS A 212 17.68 -6.48 -13.52
C CYS A 212 18.37 -6.30 -14.89
N SER A 213 19.66 -6.61 -15.00
CA SER A 213 20.38 -6.58 -16.29
C SER A 213 20.03 -7.77 -17.18
N GLN A 214 19.75 -8.94 -16.60
CA GLN A 214 19.43 -10.16 -17.33
C GLN A 214 17.96 -10.24 -17.78
N PHE A 215 17.03 -9.81 -16.92
CA PHE A 215 15.60 -10.06 -17.12
C PHE A 215 14.83 -8.86 -17.67
N ALA A 216 13.65 -9.12 -18.23
CA ALA A 216 12.93 -8.10 -18.98
C ALA A 216 12.34 -7.03 -18.07
N LEU A 217 12.59 -5.77 -18.43
CA LEU A 217 11.81 -4.64 -17.97
C LEU A 217 10.40 -4.74 -18.59
N VAL A 218 9.40 -5.07 -17.77
CA VAL A 218 8.02 -5.28 -18.24
C VAL A 218 7.10 -4.11 -17.96
N LYS A 219 7.53 -3.20 -17.08
CA LYS A 219 6.76 -2.02 -16.71
C LYS A 219 7.69 -0.88 -16.30
N HIS A 220 7.41 0.33 -16.78
CA HIS A 220 8.13 1.54 -16.45
C HIS A 220 7.10 2.67 -16.30
N GLU A 221 6.88 3.12 -15.08
CA GLU A 221 5.98 4.21 -14.70
C GLU A 221 6.81 5.39 -14.14
N GLU A 222 6.14 6.47 -13.74
CA GLU A 222 6.80 7.69 -13.26
C GLU A 222 7.65 7.48 -11.99
N THR A 223 7.22 6.60 -11.09
CA THR A 223 7.87 6.39 -9.78
C THR A 223 8.51 5.01 -9.62
N TYR A 224 8.23 4.06 -10.51
CA TYR A 224 8.73 2.70 -10.37
C TYR A 224 8.83 1.95 -11.69
N ARG A 225 9.58 0.86 -11.64
CA ARG A 225 9.74 -0.12 -12.70
C ARG A 225 9.65 -1.54 -12.17
N ILE A 226 9.29 -2.46 -13.06
CA ILE A 226 9.14 -3.88 -12.74
C ILE A 226 9.95 -4.71 -13.72
N TYR A 227 10.80 -5.57 -13.17
CA TYR A 227 11.50 -6.62 -13.90
C TYR A 227 10.80 -7.95 -13.70
N TRP A 228 10.77 -8.78 -14.74
CA TRP A 228 10.11 -10.08 -14.72
C TRP A 228 10.98 -11.16 -15.38
N SER A 229 11.11 -12.27 -14.67
CA SER A 229 11.75 -13.48 -15.19
C SER A 229 10.69 -14.49 -15.66
N TRP A 230 10.95 -15.08 -16.83
CA TRP A 230 10.24 -16.25 -17.35
C TRP A 230 10.88 -17.58 -16.92
N GLU A 231 12.02 -17.54 -16.23
CA GLU A 231 12.73 -18.75 -15.80
C GLU A 231 12.02 -19.41 -14.62
N THR A 232 11.69 -20.70 -14.78
CA THR A 232 11.01 -21.51 -13.76
C THR A 232 11.94 -21.91 -12.62
N LYS A 233 13.26 -21.85 -12.83
CA LYS A 233 14.29 -22.17 -11.82
C LYS A 233 14.71 -20.98 -10.97
N GLN A 234 14.40 -19.76 -11.40
CA GLN A 234 14.72 -18.57 -10.61
C GLN A 234 13.87 -18.50 -9.34
N ILE A 235 14.49 -18.06 -8.25
CA ILE A 235 13.84 -17.84 -6.96
C ILE A 235 12.79 -16.73 -7.10
N TYR A 236 13.16 -15.63 -7.77
CA TYR A 236 12.30 -14.46 -7.97
C TYR A 236 11.69 -14.42 -9.36
N ARG A 237 10.39 -14.13 -9.38
CA ARG A 237 9.60 -13.95 -10.60
C ARG A 237 9.44 -12.48 -10.95
N LYS A 238 9.26 -11.59 -9.96
CA LYS A 238 9.12 -10.14 -10.17
C LYS A 238 9.95 -9.36 -9.16
N VAL A 239 10.65 -8.34 -9.65
CA VAL A 239 11.39 -7.38 -8.83
C VAL A 239 10.84 -5.99 -9.09
N TYR A 240 10.49 -5.28 -8.03
CA TYR A 240 9.97 -3.92 -8.06
C TYR A 240 11.06 -2.97 -7.58
N VAL A 241 11.34 -1.98 -8.41
CA VAL A 241 12.41 -1.02 -8.17
C VAL A 241 11.86 0.37 -8.35
N SER A 242 12.22 1.30 -7.46
CA SER A 242 11.96 2.71 -7.69
C SER A 242 12.79 3.21 -8.88
N ASN A 243 12.47 4.39 -9.41
CA ASN A 243 13.27 4.94 -10.51
C ASN A 243 14.64 5.46 -10.06
N GLU A 244 14.83 5.64 -8.76
CA GLU A 244 16.08 6.00 -8.09
C GLU A 244 17.00 4.79 -7.83
N GLY A 245 16.53 3.57 -8.12
CA GLY A 245 17.34 2.35 -7.98
C GLY A 245 17.12 1.57 -6.69
N THR A 246 16.12 1.92 -5.88
CA THR A 246 15.81 1.22 -4.61
C THR A 246 14.90 0.03 -4.83
N ILE A 247 15.34 -1.16 -4.41
CA ILE A 247 14.49 -2.36 -4.41
C ILE A 247 13.68 -2.39 -3.14
N TYR A 248 12.36 -2.32 -3.31
CA TYR A 248 11.42 -2.25 -2.18
C TYR A 248 10.47 -3.44 -2.10
N LYS A 249 10.39 -4.29 -3.14
CA LYS A 249 9.47 -5.44 -3.17
C LYS A 249 9.89 -6.50 -4.19
N VAL A 250 9.69 -7.77 -3.84
CA VAL A 250 9.91 -8.93 -4.72
C VAL A 250 8.77 -9.94 -4.64
N LYS A 251 8.59 -10.75 -5.70
CA LYS A 251 7.68 -11.91 -5.73
C LYS A 251 8.42 -13.17 -6.12
N LEU A 252 8.17 -14.25 -5.39
CA LEU A 252 8.78 -15.57 -5.59
C LEU A 252 8.07 -16.39 -6.67
N ASN A 253 8.76 -17.39 -7.21
CA ASN A 253 8.25 -18.30 -8.23
C ASN A 253 7.25 -19.34 -7.67
N ALA A 254 7.45 -19.77 -6.42
CA ALA A 254 6.58 -20.73 -5.73
C ALA A 254 5.41 -20.05 -4.99
N GLY A 255 4.24 -20.03 -5.61
CA GLY A 255 2.97 -19.81 -4.88
C GLY A 255 2.47 -18.38 -4.73
N GLY A 256 3.04 -17.39 -5.43
CA GLY A 256 2.47 -16.03 -5.45
C GLY A 256 2.63 -15.25 -4.14
N ILE A 257 3.45 -15.74 -3.21
CA ILE A 257 3.86 -15.00 -2.01
C ILE A 257 4.49 -13.69 -2.49
N CYS A 258 3.74 -12.61 -2.28
CA CYS A 258 4.28 -11.27 -2.33
C CYS A 258 4.87 -11.03 -0.96
N ILE A 259 6.17 -10.79 -0.85
CA ILE A 259 6.75 -10.30 0.40
C ILE A 259 6.33 -8.83 0.49
N PRO A 260 5.37 -8.45 1.38
CA PRO A 260 4.88 -7.09 1.47
C PRO A 260 5.72 -6.34 2.51
N SER A 261 6.05 -5.07 2.25
CA SER A 261 6.92 -4.25 3.10
C SER A 261 6.37 -3.91 4.50
N LYS A 262 5.24 -4.49 4.96
CA LYS A 262 4.69 -4.27 6.31
C LYS A 262 3.71 -5.39 6.65
N PHE A 263 4.12 -6.39 7.45
CA PHE A 263 3.22 -7.20 8.29
C PHE A 263 3.99 -7.79 9.48
N THR A 264 3.65 -7.38 10.70
CA THR A 264 4.14 -7.96 11.95
C THR A 264 2.98 -8.19 12.90
N THR A 265 2.02 -9.03 12.49
CA THR A 265 1.11 -9.67 13.46
C THR A 265 1.60 -11.09 13.70
N HIS A 266 2.07 -11.31 14.92
CA HIS A 266 2.38 -12.64 15.46
C HIS A 266 1.15 -13.12 16.23
N ILE A 267 0.78 -14.38 16.03
CA ILE A 267 -0.26 -15.03 16.82
C ILE A 267 0.38 -16.22 17.51
N THR A 268 0.29 -16.26 18.84
CA THR A 268 0.71 -17.42 19.62
C THR A 268 -0.48 -18.36 19.78
N ILE A 269 -0.33 -19.61 19.34
CA ILE A 269 -1.33 -20.66 19.51
C ILE A 269 -0.65 -21.81 20.26
N LYS A 270 -1.12 -22.09 21.48
CA LYS A 270 -0.41 -22.96 22.44
C LYS A 270 1.02 -22.44 22.67
N GLU A 271 2.03 -23.24 22.40
CA GLU A 271 3.46 -22.91 22.58
C GLU A 271 4.14 -22.41 21.31
N ASN A 272 3.42 -22.34 20.19
CA ASN A 272 3.98 -21.97 18.89
C ASN A 272 3.57 -20.57 18.49
N THR A 273 4.54 -19.73 18.13
CA THR A 273 4.30 -18.40 17.56
C THR A 273 4.28 -18.46 16.04
N PHE A 274 3.16 -18.06 15.45
CA PHE A 274 2.93 -18.03 14.01
C PHE A 274 3.02 -16.58 13.50
N ARG A 275 3.74 -16.37 12.40
CA ARG A 275 3.73 -15.09 11.66
C ARG A 275 2.58 -15.09 10.65
N VAL A 276 1.74 -14.06 10.69
CA VAL A 276 0.60 -13.91 9.76
C VAL A 276 1.06 -13.14 8.53
N PHE A 277 1.24 -13.84 7.40
CA PHE A 277 1.69 -13.22 6.14
C PHE A 277 0.54 -12.56 5.34
N HIS A 278 -0.70 -13.03 5.55
CA HIS A 278 -1.90 -12.54 4.87
C HIS A 278 -3.08 -12.59 5.84
N PRO A 279 -3.42 -11.48 6.54
CA PRO A 279 -4.68 -11.40 7.25
C PRO A 279 -5.81 -11.27 6.22
N THR A 280 -6.27 -12.39 5.67
CA THR A 280 -7.52 -12.43 4.91
C THR A 280 -8.67 -12.49 5.90
N THR A 281 -9.49 -11.44 5.91
CA THR A 281 -10.75 -11.36 6.68
C THR A 281 -11.87 -12.18 6.04
N GLU A 282 -11.61 -12.90 4.94
CA GLU A 282 -12.56 -13.77 4.26
C GLU A 282 -11.89 -15.10 3.87
N MET A 283 -12.53 -16.22 4.22
CA MET A 283 -12.05 -17.56 3.88
C MET A 283 -13.18 -18.44 3.33
N ARG A 284 -12.92 -19.15 2.23
CA ARG A 284 -13.86 -20.13 1.68
C ARG A 284 -13.85 -21.44 2.49
N MET A 285 -15.04 -21.90 2.88
CA MET A 285 -15.19 -23.13 3.66
C MET A 285 -14.69 -24.41 2.96
N ASP A 286 -14.74 -24.45 1.63
CA ASP A 286 -14.29 -25.60 0.83
C ASP A 286 -12.75 -25.73 0.73
N ARG A 287 -12.03 -24.65 1.08
CA ARG A 287 -10.57 -24.63 1.14
C ARG A 287 -10.02 -25.13 2.48
N ILE A 288 -10.86 -25.28 3.50
CA ILE A 288 -10.43 -25.74 4.82
C ILE A 288 -10.60 -27.28 4.90
N ARG A 289 -9.55 -27.98 5.32
CA ARG A 289 -9.57 -29.44 5.54
C ARG A 289 -10.52 -29.80 6.67
N ALA A 290 -11.05 -31.02 6.64
CA ALA A 290 -11.81 -31.55 7.77
C ALA A 290 -10.91 -31.68 9.00
N LEU A 291 -11.49 -31.52 10.19
CA LEU A 291 -10.81 -31.80 11.46
C LEU A 291 -10.45 -33.28 11.56
N SER A 292 -9.33 -33.58 12.22
CA SER A 292 -8.99 -34.97 12.61
C SER A 292 -9.95 -35.47 13.68
N ASP A 293 -10.07 -36.78 13.85
CA ASP A 293 -11.00 -37.35 14.83
C ASP A 293 -10.64 -36.97 16.28
N ALA A 294 -9.33 -36.82 16.57
CA ALA A 294 -8.86 -36.28 17.84
C ALA A 294 -9.34 -34.83 18.09
N GLN A 295 -9.35 -33.99 17.05
CA GLN A 295 -9.85 -32.61 17.14
C GLN A 295 -11.38 -32.56 17.27
N LYS A 296 -12.11 -33.54 16.72
CA LYS A 296 -13.57 -33.62 16.88
C LYS A 296 -13.96 -34.09 18.28
N ALA A 297 -13.21 -35.03 18.84
CA ALA A 297 -13.47 -35.60 20.15
C ALA A 297 -13.34 -34.57 21.29
N SER A 298 -12.58 -33.49 21.08
CA SER A 298 -12.41 -32.41 22.06
C SER A 298 -13.53 -31.35 22.04
N ILE A 299 -14.58 -31.53 21.24
CA ILE A 299 -15.63 -30.51 21.04
C ILE A 299 -16.95 -31.01 21.61
N GLY A 300 -17.50 -30.27 22.57
CA GLY A 300 -18.83 -30.56 23.12
C GLY A 300 -19.95 -30.14 22.16
N GLU A 301 -21.01 -30.94 22.07
CA GLU A 301 -22.16 -30.63 21.19
C GLU A 301 -22.90 -29.36 21.63
N GLU A 302 -22.97 -29.10 22.94
CA GLU A 302 -23.53 -27.85 23.49
C GLU A 302 -22.75 -26.60 23.05
N GLU A 303 -21.42 -26.69 22.92
CA GLU A 303 -20.59 -25.56 22.50
C GLU A 303 -20.78 -25.25 21.01
N ILE A 304 -20.99 -26.28 20.19
CA ILE A 304 -21.34 -26.11 18.78
C ILE A 304 -22.66 -25.36 18.66
N GLU A 305 -23.67 -25.71 19.46
CA GLU A 305 -24.97 -25.04 19.41
C GLU A 305 -24.88 -23.58 19.87
N LYS A 306 -24.06 -23.28 20.90
CA LYS A 306 -23.77 -21.90 21.31
C LYS A 306 -23.15 -21.07 20.18
N GLN A 307 -22.19 -21.63 19.43
CA GLN A 307 -21.60 -20.96 18.26
C GLN A 307 -22.62 -20.74 17.14
N ILE A 308 -23.49 -21.73 16.89
CA ILE A 308 -24.55 -21.61 15.88
C ILE A 308 -25.51 -20.48 16.24
N GLN A 309 -25.92 -20.40 17.51
CA GLN A 309 -26.81 -19.35 17.97
C GLN A 309 -26.15 -17.98 17.88
N TYR A 310 -24.90 -17.86 18.33
CA TYR A 310 -24.13 -16.62 18.22
C TYR A 310 -24.02 -16.13 16.76
N TYR A 311 -23.76 -17.05 15.83
CA TYR A 311 -23.70 -16.74 14.39
C TYR A 311 -25.05 -16.30 13.82
N LYS A 312 -26.17 -16.87 14.28
CA LYS A 312 -27.50 -16.44 13.83
C LYS A 312 -27.75 -14.97 14.18
N ASP A 313 -27.35 -14.56 15.38
CA ASP A 313 -27.61 -13.24 15.95
C ASP A 313 -26.64 -12.16 15.46
N LYS A 314 -25.34 -12.50 15.36
CA LYS A 314 -24.26 -11.52 15.06
C LYS A 314 -23.68 -11.64 13.65
N LYS A 315 -24.00 -12.69 12.91
CA LYS A 315 -23.41 -13.03 11.60
C LYS A 315 -21.89 -13.25 11.62
N GLU A 316 -21.33 -13.47 12.80
CA GLU A 316 -19.93 -13.81 13.05
C GLU A 316 -19.86 -14.92 14.10
N PHE A 317 -18.74 -15.63 14.19
CA PHE A 317 -18.53 -16.64 15.23
C PHE A 317 -17.92 -15.98 16.47
N SER A 318 -18.19 -16.52 17.66
CA SER A 318 -17.66 -15.92 18.89
C SER A 318 -16.18 -16.23 19.11
N GLU A 319 -15.64 -17.23 18.40
CA GLU A 319 -14.22 -17.55 18.35
C GLU A 319 -13.71 -17.49 16.91
N LYS A 320 -12.45 -17.06 16.75
CA LYS A 320 -11.80 -16.95 15.44
C LYS A 320 -11.31 -18.31 14.96
N ILE A 321 -11.61 -18.64 13.70
CA ILE A 321 -11.12 -19.85 13.05
C ILE A 321 -9.75 -19.55 12.44
N ILE A 322 -8.69 -20.05 13.07
CA ILE A 322 -7.32 -19.82 12.61
C ILE A 322 -6.86 -21.01 11.79
N VAL A 323 -6.38 -20.76 10.58
CA VAL A 323 -5.97 -21.82 9.64
C VAL A 323 -4.55 -21.60 9.10
N LYS A 324 -3.84 -22.70 8.85
CA LYS A 324 -2.51 -22.70 8.24
C LYS A 324 -2.54 -23.47 6.92
N GLN A 325 -1.95 -22.90 5.88
CA GLN A 325 -1.73 -23.64 4.64
C GLN A 325 -0.62 -24.67 4.86
N ALA A 326 -0.90 -25.95 4.61
CA ALA A 326 0.13 -26.97 4.61
C ALA A 326 1.03 -26.79 3.37
N GLU A 327 2.31 -27.15 3.48
CA GLU A 327 3.25 -27.13 2.36
C GLU A 327 2.67 -27.91 1.16
N ASN A 328 2.75 -27.31 -0.03
CA ASN A 328 2.26 -27.87 -1.29
C ASN A 328 0.74 -28.20 -1.34
N SER A 329 -0.06 -27.69 -0.39
CA SER A 329 -1.50 -27.93 -0.35
C SER A 329 -2.30 -26.68 -0.73
N LYS A 330 -3.31 -26.84 -1.60
CA LYS A 330 -4.31 -25.78 -1.85
C LYS A 330 -5.33 -25.65 -0.72
N ARG A 331 -5.31 -26.58 0.26
CA ARG A 331 -6.21 -26.61 1.41
C ARG A 331 -5.50 -26.25 2.71
N TYR A 332 -6.22 -25.60 3.60
CA TYR A 332 -5.77 -25.11 4.90
C TYR A 332 -6.15 -26.08 6.03
N GLN A 333 -5.30 -26.22 7.03
CA GLN A 333 -5.56 -26.96 8.25
C GLN A 333 -5.98 -26.00 9.35
N VAL A 334 -7.00 -26.37 10.14
CA VAL A 334 -7.42 -25.59 11.31
C VAL A 334 -6.41 -25.77 12.44
N LEU A 335 -5.91 -24.66 12.98
CA LEU A 335 -5.01 -24.59 14.13
C LEU A 335 -5.75 -24.24 15.43
N SER A 336 -6.80 -23.41 15.34
CA SER A 336 -7.62 -22.97 16.47
C SER A 336 -9.04 -22.64 16.00
N GLY A 337 -10.01 -22.58 16.92
CA GLY A 337 -11.42 -22.32 16.63
C GLY A 337 -12.15 -23.55 16.08
N PHE A 338 -11.90 -24.73 16.67
CA PHE A 338 -12.46 -26.00 16.18
C PHE A 338 -13.99 -26.05 16.31
N THR A 339 -14.54 -25.45 17.37
CA THR A 339 -15.97 -25.43 17.65
C THR A 339 -16.70 -24.53 16.65
N ALA A 340 -16.20 -23.33 16.38
CA ALA A 340 -16.70 -22.44 15.34
C ALA A 340 -16.60 -23.06 13.96
N TYR A 341 -15.51 -23.78 13.65
CA TYR A 341 -15.40 -24.49 12.38
C TYR A 341 -16.48 -25.57 12.22
N GLN A 342 -16.77 -26.33 13.29
CA GLN A 342 -17.84 -27.33 13.26
C GLN A 342 -19.23 -26.71 13.15
N ALA A 343 -19.48 -25.61 13.86
CA ALA A 343 -20.69 -24.81 13.71
C ALA A 343 -20.85 -24.31 12.26
N ALA A 344 -19.77 -23.77 11.66
CA ALA A 344 -19.73 -23.36 10.27
C ALA A 344 -20.04 -24.52 9.31
N LYS A 345 -19.55 -25.75 9.59
CA LYS A 345 -19.89 -26.93 8.78
C LYS A 345 -21.38 -27.28 8.83
N LYS A 346 -22.04 -27.11 9.98
CA LYS A 346 -23.49 -27.33 10.12
C LYS A 346 -24.30 -26.24 9.38
N ILE A 347 -23.89 -24.97 9.49
CA ILE A 347 -24.55 -23.82 8.84
C ILE A 347 -24.31 -23.77 7.32
N LYS A 348 -23.15 -24.27 6.88
CA LYS A 348 -22.69 -24.28 5.46
C LYS A 348 -22.62 -22.88 4.81
N PRO A 349 -22.00 -21.86 5.45
CA PRO A 349 -21.77 -20.60 4.77
C PRO A 349 -20.73 -20.80 3.65
N LYS A 350 -20.88 -20.06 2.54
CA LYS A 350 -19.90 -20.12 1.43
C LYS A 350 -18.53 -19.56 1.88
N HIS A 351 -18.57 -18.51 2.68
CA HIS A 351 -17.40 -17.81 3.22
C HIS A 351 -17.58 -17.59 4.72
N ILE A 352 -16.47 -17.65 5.45
CA ILE A 352 -16.38 -17.16 6.82
C ILE A 352 -15.71 -15.79 6.74
N TYR A 353 -16.27 -14.83 7.47
CA TYR A 353 -15.71 -13.50 7.67
C TYR A 353 -15.16 -13.38 9.09
N ASP A 354 -14.06 -12.64 9.24
CA ASP A 354 -13.37 -12.39 10.52
C ASP A 354 -13.47 -10.94 10.98
#